data_AF-A0AB33ALC4-F1
#
_entry.id   AF-A0AB33ALC4-F1
#
_cell.length_a   1.000
_cell.length_b   1.000
_cell.length_c   1.000
_cell.angle_alpha   90.00
_cell.angle_beta   90.00
_cell.angle_gamma   90.00
#
_symmetry.space_group_name_H-M   'P 1'
#
loop_
_entity.id
_entity.type
_entity.pdbx_description
1 polymer ?
#
loop_
_entity_poly.entity_id
_entity_poly.type
_entity_poly.pdbx_seq_one_letter_code
_entity_poly.pdbx_strand_id
1 'polypeptide(L)'
;MTFEKRINSKVTVVFNVYYSKREKILDKTLRLNLANADKYIEGQSKVKTYLTKYGITASDLAKHYNEIVNQKVLKDWCSISDSKFSPKDYGDVTVKTEWENW
;
A
#
# COMPACT_ATOMS: atom_id res chain seq x y z
N MET A 1 -8.74 1.72 -2.94
CA MET A 1 -7.78 1.95 -4.04
C MET A 1 -6.76 0.82 -4.04
N THR A 2 -6.36 0.36 -5.22
CA THR A 2 -5.31 -0.66 -5.35
C THR A 2 -4.26 -0.17 -6.34
N PHE A 3 -2.99 -0.45 -6.07
CA PHE A 3 -1.88 -0.16 -6.97
C PHE A 3 -0.76 -1.19 -6.79
N GLU A 4 0.17 -1.25 -7.74
CA GLU A 4 1.10 -2.36 -7.84
C GLU A 4 2.56 -1.90 -7.81
N LYS A 5 3.44 -2.78 -7.35
CA LYS A 5 4.90 -2.72 -7.51
C LYS A 5 5.37 -4.04 -8.10
N ARG A 6 5.83 -4.02 -9.35
CA ARG A 6 6.47 -5.19 -9.95
C ARG A 6 7.86 -5.37 -9.35
N ILE A 7 8.12 -6.52 -8.74
CA ILE A 7 9.45 -6.86 -8.20
C ILE A 7 10.32 -7.43 -9.31
N ASN A 8 9.77 -8.34 -10.11
CA ASN A 8 10.41 -8.92 -11.29
C ASN A 8 9.36 -9.48 -12.26
N SER A 9 9.79 -10.30 -13.23
CA SER A 9 8.88 -10.90 -14.21
C SER A 9 7.83 -11.84 -13.60
N LYS A 10 8.09 -12.41 -12.42
CA LYS A 10 7.27 -13.43 -11.75
C LYS A 10 6.46 -12.92 -10.56
N VAL A 11 6.86 -11.81 -9.94
CA VAL A 11 6.30 -11.36 -8.66
C VAL A 11 5.88 -9.89 -8.74
N THR A 12 4.62 -9.63 -8.38
CA THR A 12 4.07 -8.29 -8.21
C THR A 12 3.47 -8.14 -6.81
N VAL A 13 3.87 -7.10 -6.10
CA VAL A 13 3.22 -6.67 -4.85
C VAL A 13 2.03 -5.81 -5.19
N VAL A 14 0.88 -6.16 -4.63
CA VAL A 14 -0.35 -5.40 -4.77
C VAL A 14 -0.66 -4.74 -3.43
N PHE A 15 -0.71 -3.42 -3.44
CA PHE A 15 -1.09 -2.60 -2.30
C PHE A 15 -2.60 -2.37 -2.34
N ASN A 16 -3.30 -2.83 -1.31
CA ASN A 16 -4.71 -2.54 -1.12
C ASN A 16 -4.84 -1.46 -0.05
N VAL A 17 -5.49 -0.36 -0.40
CA VAL A 17 -5.74 0.77 0.49
C VAL A 17 -7.24 0.93 0.61
N TYR A 18 -7.78 0.49 1.74
CA TYR A 18 -9.21 0.51 2.02
C TYR A 18 -9.53 1.54 3.09
N TYR A 19 -10.49 2.42 2.82
CA TYR A 19 -10.97 3.39 3.80
C TYR A 19 -12.38 3.02 4.25
N SER A 20 -12.55 2.71 5.53
CA SER A 20 -13.85 2.55 6.17
C SER A 20 -14.38 3.91 6.61
N LYS A 21 -15.42 4.42 5.94
CA LYS A 21 -16.06 5.69 6.31
C LYS A 21 -16.69 5.64 7.71
N ARG A 22 -17.25 4.48 8.09
CA ARG A 22 -17.92 4.28 9.39
C ARG A 22 -16.91 4.33 10.54
N GLU A 23 -15.83 3.56 10.40
CA GLU A 23 -14.82 3.41 11.46
C GLU A 23 -13.74 4.49 11.40
N LYS A 24 -13.70 5.29 10.32
CA LYS A 24 -12.61 6.23 10.00
C LYS A 24 -11.22 5.56 10.01
N ILE A 25 -11.15 4.33 9.49
CA ILE A 25 -9.90 3.56 9.40
C ILE A 25 -9.43 3.50 7.95
N LEU A 26 -8.17 3.89 7.72
CA LEU A 26 -7.45 3.63 6.48
C LEU A 26 -6.56 2.40 6.69
N ASP A 27 -6.98 1.27 6.15
CA ASP A 27 -6.29 0.00 6.24
C ASP A 27 -5.45 -0.24 4.97
N LYS A 28 -4.16 -0.51 5.16
CA LYS A 28 -3.20 -0.75 4.08
C LYS A 28 -2.67 -2.17 4.21
N THR A 29 -3.09 -3.03 3.28
CA THR A 29 -2.72 -4.44 3.25
C THR A 29 -2.00 -4.80 1.96
N LEU A 30 -1.31 -5.92 1.99
CA LEU A 30 -0.54 -6.43 0.86
C LEU A 30 -1.03 -7.81 0.42
N ARG A 31 -0.95 -8.05 -0.88
CA ARG A 31 -1.00 -9.39 -1.47
C ARG A 31 0.05 -9.52 -2.57
N LEU A 32 0.41 -10.74 -2.92
CA LEU A 32 1.33 -11.02 -4.01
C LEU A 32 0.62 -11.72 -5.17
N ASN A 33 0.71 -11.14 -6.36
CA ASN A 33 0.37 -11.82 -7.60
C ASN A 33 1.62 -12.51 -8.14
N LEU A 34 1.49 -13.80 -8.46
CA LEU A 34 2.55 -14.59 -9.07
C LEU A 34 2.16 -14.94 -10.51
N ALA A 35 3.07 -14.75 -11.47
CA ALA A 35 2.77 -14.86 -12.90
C ALA A 35 2.20 -16.22 -13.35
N ASN A 36 2.50 -17.30 -12.62
CA ASN A 36 2.09 -18.67 -12.93
C ASN A 36 1.30 -19.33 -11.79
N ALA A 37 0.58 -18.56 -10.99
CA ALA A 37 -0.24 -19.10 -9.91
C ALA A 37 -1.71 -18.73 -10.11
N ASP A 38 -2.60 -19.71 -9.91
CA ASP A 38 -4.05 -19.52 -9.97
C ASP A 38 -4.57 -18.69 -8.78
N LYS A 39 -3.78 -18.59 -7.71
CA LYS A 39 -4.12 -17.88 -6.48
C LYS A 39 -3.02 -16.90 -6.09
N TYR A 40 -3.44 -15.77 -5.54
CA TYR A 40 -2.54 -14.80 -4.93
C TYR A 40 -2.13 -15.23 -3.51
N ILE A 41 -0.98 -14.74 -3.04
CA ILE A 41 -0.55 -14.93 -1.65
C ILE A 41 -1.09 -13.76 -0.83
N GLU A 42 -1.80 -14.08 0.24
CA GLU A 42 -2.30 -13.14 1.24
C GLU A 42 -1.93 -13.59 2.66
N GLY A 43 -2.12 -12.69 3.62
CA GLY A 43 -1.78 -12.91 5.02
C GLY A 43 -0.36 -12.43 5.35
N GLN A 44 -0.29 -11.54 6.34
CA GLN A 44 0.90 -10.77 6.72
C GLN A 44 2.18 -11.63 6.83
N SER A 45 2.12 -12.77 7.53
CA SER A 45 3.28 -13.64 7.72
C SER A 45 3.79 -14.27 6.41
N LYS A 46 2.88 -14.72 5.55
CA LYS A 46 3.23 -15.34 4.25
C LYS A 46 3.79 -14.30 3.28
N VAL A 47 3.14 -13.13 3.21
CA VAL A 47 3.59 -12.02 2.37
C VAL A 47 4.96 -11.52 2.82
N LYS A 48 5.15 -11.25 4.12
CA LYS A 48 6.44 -10.84 4.70
C LYS A 48 7.55 -11.83 4.35
N THR A 49 7.34 -13.11 4.66
CA THR A 49 8.32 -14.18 4.39
C THR A 49 8.72 -14.23 2.92
N TYR A 50 7.77 -14.07 2.01
CA TYR A 50 8.04 -14.10 0.58
C TYR A 50 8.83 -12.88 0.13
N LEU A 51 8.45 -11.67 0.58
CA LEU A 51 9.13 -10.42 0.24
C LEU A 51 10.58 -10.36 0.76
N THR A 52 10.84 -10.90 1.95
CA THR A 52 12.20 -11.00 2.51
C THR A 52 13.13 -11.81 1.59
N LYS A 53 12.63 -12.86 0.92
CA LYS A 53 13.43 -13.65 -0.05
C LYS A 53 13.90 -12.84 -1.26
N TYR A 54 13.22 -11.74 -1.57
CA TYR A 54 13.59 -10.81 -2.65
C TYR A 54 14.29 -9.56 -2.12
N GLY A 55 14.68 -9.52 -0.84
CA GLY A 55 15.33 -8.36 -0.23
C GLY A 55 14.43 -7.13 -0.12
N ILE A 56 13.11 -7.29 -0.21
CA ILE A 56 12.15 -6.17 -0.09
C ILE A 56 11.89 -5.88 1.38
N THR A 57 12.17 -4.64 1.79
CA THR A 57 12.04 -4.18 3.18
C THR A 57 10.74 -3.40 3.41
N ALA A 58 10.38 -3.17 4.67
CA ALA A 58 9.29 -2.26 5.05
C ALA A 58 9.49 -0.84 4.47
N SER A 59 10.75 -0.38 4.42
CA SER A 59 11.12 0.93 3.87
C SER A 59 10.85 1.01 2.36
N ASP A 60 11.13 -0.05 1.61
CA ASP A 60 10.85 -0.10 0.17
C ASP A 60 9.35 -0.03 -0.15
N LEU A 61 8.53 -0.62 0.74
CA LEU A 61 7.07 -0.60 0.64
C LEU A 61 6.53 0.78 1.01
N ALA A 62 7.02 1.36 2.11
CA ALA A 62 6.67 2.72 2.54
C ALA A 62 7.05 3.78 1.50
N LYS A 63 8.24 3.66 0.91
CA LYS A 63 8.70 4.53 -0.18
C LYS A 63 7.78 4.47 -1.39
N HIS A 64 7.44 3.25 -1.85
CA HIS A 64 6.53 3.08 -2.99
C HIS A 64 5.13 3.62 -2.70
N TYR A 65 4.60 3.37 -1.50
CA TYR A 65 3.32 3.95 -1.08
C TYR A 65 3.38 5.49 -1.10
N ASN A 66 4.44 6.08 -0.57
CA ASN A 66 4.58 7.54 -0.58
C ASN A 66 4.67 8.10 -2.00
N GLU A 67 5.47 7.50 -2.88
CA GLU A 67 5.62 7.91 -4.28
C GLU A 67 4.28 7.90 -5.03
N ILE A 68 3.49 6.83 -4.88
CA ILE A 68 2.23 6.67 -5.61
C ILE A 68 1.08 7.40 -4.92
N VAL A 69 0.86 7.17 -3.63
CA VAL A 69 -0.34 7.66 -2.94
C VAL A 69 -0.16 9.12 -2.54
N ASN A 70 0.91 9.44 -1.82
CA ASN A 70 1.07 10.79 -1.26
C ASN A 70 1.52 11.78 -2.33
N GLN A 71 2.56 11.44 -3.08
CA GLN A 71 3.19 12.38 -4.01
C GLN A 71 2.49 12.48 -5.36
N LYS A 72 1.66 11.49 -5.72
CA LYS A 72 0.86 11.51 -6.95
C LYS A 72 -0.62 11.62 -6.65
N VAL A 73 -1.28 10.56 -6.16
CA VAL A 73 -2.76 10.53 -6.05
C VAL A 73 -3.32 11.66 -5.18
N LEU A 74 -2.84 11.78 -3.94
CA LEU A 74 -3.36 12.80 -3.01
C LEU A 74 -2.90 14.20 -3.38
N LYS A 75 -1.71 14.34 -3.97
CA LYS A 75 -1.22 15.62 -4.48
C LYS A 75 -2.07 16.11 -5.66
N ASP A 76 -2.37 15.22 -6.60
CA ASP A 76 -3.24 15.48 -7.75
C ASP A 76 -4.67 15.79 -7.28
N TRP A 77 -5.18 15.11 -6.25
CA TRP A 77 -6.47 15.44 -5.63
C TRP A 77 -6.49 16.87 -5.07
N CYS A 78 -5.45 17.25 -4.32
CA CYS A 78 -5.36 18.59 -3.72
C CYS A 78 -5.11 19.70 -4.75
N SER A 79 -4.66 19.39 -5.97
CA SER A 79 -4.48 20.41 -7.01
C SER A 79 -5.79 20.79 -7.72
N ILE A 80 -6.81 19.94 -7.63
CA ILE A 80 -8.13 20.14 -8.27
C ILE A 80 -9.27 20.30 -7.26
N SER A 81 -8.99 20.14 -5.97
CA SER A 81 -9.96 20.26 -4.88
C SER A 81 -9.40 21.23 -3.83
N ASP A 82 -10.24 22.14 -3.33
CA ASP A 82 -9.92 22.97 -2.17
C ASP A 82 -9.99 22.14 -0.87
N SER A 83 -9.09 21.17 -0.80
CA SER A 83 -9.03 20.18 0.27
C SER A 83 -8.58 20.83 1.58
N LYS A 84 -9.31 20.57 2.66
CA LYS A 84 -8.90 20.93 4.03
C LYS A 84 -7.76 20.05 4.57
N PHE A 85 -7.42 18.99 3.85
CA PHE A 85 -6.42 17.97 4.22
C PHE A 85 -5.30 17.91 3.18
N SER A 86 -4.21 17.22 3.51
CA SER A 86 -3.03 17.14 2.64
C SER A 86 -2.44 15.72 2.57
N PRO A 87 -1.52 15.44 1.64
CA PRO A 87 -0.80 14.17 1.61
C PRO A 87 0.02 13.85 2.87
N LYS A 88 0.25 14.84 3.75
CA LYS A 88 0.96 14.69 5.03
C LYS A 88 0.02 14.66 6.24
N ASP A 89 -1.23 15.06 6.05
CA ASP A 89 -2.24 15.13 7.10
C ASP A 89 -3.59 14.68 6.53
N TYR A 90 -3.96 13.45 6.84
CA TYR A 90 -5.22 12.85 6.40
C TYR A 90 -6.42 13.28 7.26
N GLY A 91 -6.20 14.10 8.29
CA GLY A 91 -7.19 14.47 9.27
C GLY A 91 -7.44 13.39 10.32
N ASP A 92 -8.65 13.40 10.89
CA ASP A 92 -9.10 12.46 11.91
C ASP A 92 -9.38 11.06 11.31
N VAL A 93 -8.30 10.33 11.02
CA VAL A 93 -8.29 8.99 10.43
C VAL A 93 -7.28 8.12 11.16
N THR A 94 -7.72 6.94 11.61
CA THR A 94 -6.81 5.92 12.12
C THR A 94 -6.16 5.20 10.95
N VAL A 95 -4.83 5.24 10.86
CA VAL A 95 -4.08 4.56 9.81
C VAL A 95 -3.54 3.23 10.34
N LYS A 96 -3.86 2.13 9.65
CA LYS A 96 -3.29 0.81 9.91
C LYS A 96 -2.44 0.40 8.71
N THR A 97 -1.18 0.08 8.95
CA THR A 97 -0.26 -0.31 7.88
C THR A 97 0.31 -1.69 8.17
N GLU A 98 0.00 -2.66 7.31
CA GLU A 98 0.39 -4.06 7.51
C GLU A 98 1.91 -4.23 7.69
N TRP A 99 2.73 -3.42 7.03
CA TRP A 99 4.20 -3.50 7.06
C TRP A 99 4.87 -2.50 8.02
N GLU A 100 4.14 -1.85 8.92
CA GLU A 100 4.69 -0.82 9.81
C GLU A 100 5.78 -1.34 10.76
N ASN A 101 5.64 -2.59 11.20
CA ASN A 101 6.53 -3.25 12.16
C ASN A 101 7.25 -4.47 11.54
N TRP A 102 7.51 -4.42 10.23
CA TRP A 102 8.17 -5.51 9.51
C TRP A 102 9.69 -5.46 9.62
#